data_AF-A0A0A7LBT0-F1
#
_entry.id   AF-A0A0A7LBT0-F1
#
_cell.length_a   1.000
_cell.length_b   1.000
_cell.length_c   1.000
_cell.angle_alpha   90.00
_cell.angle_beta   90.00
_cell.angle_gamma   90.00
#
_symmetry.space_group_name_H-M   'P 1'
#
loop_
_entity.id
_entity.type
_entity.pdbx_description
1 polymer ?
#
loop_
_entity_poly.entity_id
_entity_poly.type
_entity_poly.pdbx_seq_one_letter_code
_entity_poly.pdbx_strand_id
1 'polypeptide(L)'
;MRKTERLIRKLNKNKKGSIEGLPLQLMIMIIIATIGTAILVGWMGNIDSPKSIGSVEVVSGDIILDGNSTTDGMIEVYVSDQDGNPLSGATVVLSGLGVSDKNGKTAYANTDSKGYAKFDGLCLTLRGADIGFITVNVSMSEYGENNSTRVAVIS
;
A
#
# COMPACT_ATOMS: atom_id res chain seq x y z
N MET A 1 -80.42 -15.80 -0.48
CA MET A 1 -78.97 -15.67 -0.17
C MET A 1 -78.01 -16.50 -1.07
N ARG A 2 -78.46 -17.24 -2.09
CA ARG A 2 -77.57 -18.12 -2.92
C ARG A 2 -76.91 -17.48 -4.16
N LYS A 3 -77.26 -16.23 -4.52
CA LYS A 3 -76.72 -15.58 -5.74
C LYS A 3 -75.37 -14.88 -5.53
N THR A 4 -75.12 -14.34 -4.34
CA THR A 4 -73.90 -13.61 -3.99
C THR A 4 -72.67 -14.51 -3.91
N GLU A 5 -72.80 -15.73 -3.38
CA GLU A 5 -71.69 -16.70 -3.29
C GLU A 5 -71.17 -17.16 -4.66
N ARG A 6 -72.04 -17.24 -5.68
CA ARG A 6 -71.65 -17.63 -7.04
C ARG A 6 -70.83 -16.54 -7.76
N LEU A 7 -71.08 -15.27 -7.45
CA LEU A 7 -70.33 -14.15 -8.01
C LEU A 7 -68.91 -14.09 -7.43
N ILE A 8 -68.77 -14.29 -6.12
CA ILE A 8 -67.47 -14.33 -5.43
C ILE A 8 -66.61 -15.48 -5.94
N ARG A 9 -67.20 -16.66 -6.20
CA ARG A 9 -66.49 -17.82 -6.75
C ARG A 9 -65.98 -17.63 -8.19
N LYS A 10 -66.51 -16.64 -8.91
CA LYS A 10 -66.13 -16.31 -10.31
C LYS A 10 -64.98 -15.30 -10.41
N LEU A 11 -64.76 -14.49 -9.37
CA LEU A 11 -63.64 -13.54 -9.34
C LEU A 11 -62.27 -14.24 -9.17
N ASN A 12 -62.25 -15.41 -8.53
CA ASN A 12 -61.01 -16.13 -8.22
C ASN A 12 -60.48 -17.05 -9.34
N LYS A 13 -61.04 -16.97 -10.55
CA LYS A 13 -60.71 -17.88 -11.68
C LYS A 13 -60.18 -17.19 -12.94
N ASN A 14 -59.97 -15.88 -12.94
CA ASN A 14 -59.32 -15.18 -14.05
C ASN A 14 -57.80 -15.07 -13.81
N LYS A 15 -57.08 -16.18 -14.01
CA LYS A 15 -55.59 -16.19 -14.08
C LYS A 15 -55.03 -15.66 -15.40
N LYS A 16 -55.88 -15.16 -16.29
CA LYS A 16 -55.49 -14.73 -17.65
C LYS A 16 -54.57 -13.50 -17.67
N GLY A 17 -54.53 -12.71 -16.59
CA GLY A 17 -53.57 -11.62 -16.39
C GLY A 17 -52.31 -11.98 -15.59
N SER A 18 -52.19 -13.22 -15.07
CA SER A 18 -51.02 -13.65 -14.28
C SER A 18 -49.76 -13.91 -15.12
N ILE A 19 -49.90 -13.99 -16.46
CA ILE A 19 -48.77 -14.14 -17.39
C ILE A 19 -48.25 -12.78 -17.86
N GLU A 20 -49.06 -11.71 -17.85
CA GLU A 20 -48.61 -10.36 -18.21
C GLU A 20 -47.90 -9.62 -17.07
N GLY A 21 -48.14 -10.03 -15.82
CA GLY A 21 -47.36 -9.57 -14.68
C GLY A 21 -45.92 -10.11 -14.65
N LEU A 22 -45.66 -11.23 -15.35
CA LEU A 22 -44.35 -11.89 -15.41
C LEU A 22 -43.30 -11.04 -16.17
N PRO A 23 -43.60 -10.51 -17.37
CA PRO A 23 -42.74 -9.54 -18.06
C PRO A 23 -42.52 -8.25 -17.27
N LEU A 24 -43.56 -7.73 -16.62
CA LEU A 24 -43.49 -6.47 -15.86
C LEU A 24 -42.64 -6.62 -14.60
N GLN A 25 -42.79 -7.74 -13.88
CA GLN A 25 -41.95 -8.06 -12.73
C GLN A 25 -40.49 -8.24 -13.14
N LEU A 26 -40.21 -8.92 -14.25
CA LEU A 26 -38.85 -9.04 -14.79
C LEU A 26 -38.25 -7.68 -15.15
N MET A 27 -39.03 -6.79 -15.76
CA MET A 27 -38.59 -5.44 -16.07
C MET A 27 -38.23 -4.66 -14.80
N ILE A 28 -39.08 -4.70 -13.78
CA ILE A 28 -38.80 -4.07 -12.47
C ILE A 28 -37.56 -4.69 -11.83
N MET A 29 -37.39 -6.00 -11.90
CA MET A 29 -36.26 -6.71 -11.31
C MET A 29 -34.93 -6.33 -11.98
N ILE A 30 -34.92 -6.21 -13.31
CA ILE A 30 -33.75 -5.75 -14.08
C ILE A 30 -33.43 -4.29 -13.76
N ILE A 31 -34.43 -3.42 -13.66
CA ILE A 31 -34.24 -2.01 -13.32
C ILE A 31 -33.65 -1.87 -11.92
N ILE A 32 -34.21 -2.55 -10.92
CA ILE A 32 -33.70 -2.50 -9.54
C ILE A 32 -32.30 -3.10 -9.46
N ALA A 33 -32.05 -4.22 -10.15
CA ALA A 33 -30.74 -4.84 -10.19
C ALA A 33 -29.68 -3.90 -10.78
N THR A 34 -29.96 -3.28 -11.92
CA THR A 34 -29.01 -2.36 -12.59
C THR A 34 -28.76 -1.09 -11.79
N ILE A 35 -29.79 -0.51 -11.18
CA ILE A 35 -29.64 0.66 -10.30
C ILE A 35 -28.81 0.29 -9.05
N GLY A 36 -29.09 -0.87 -8.45
CA GLY A 36 -28.32 -1.37 -7.30
C GLY A 36 -26.84 -1.57 -7.63
N THR A 37 -26.53 -2.20 -8.77
CA THR A 37 -25.16 -2.38 -9.24
C THR A 37 -24.47 -1.05 -9.51
N ALA A 38 -25.16 -0.08 -10.13
CA ALA A 38 -24.59 1.24 -10.43
C ALA A 38 -24.19 1.99 -9.14
N ILE A 39 -24.98 1.88 -8.07
CA ILE A 39 -24.66 2.49 -6.78
C ILE A 39 -23.41 1.86 -6.17
N LEU A 40 -23.30 0.52 -6.19
CA LEU A 40 -22.15 -0.19 -5.64
C LEU A 40 -20.86 0.14 -6.41
N VAL A 41 -20.90 0.14 -7.75
CA VAL A 41 -19.75 0.50 -8.59
C VAL A 41 -19.39 1.98 -8.44
N GLY A 42 -20.38 2.86 -8.35
CA GLY A 42 -20.17 4.29 -8.12
C GLY A 42 -19.48 4.57 -6.78
N TRP A 43 -19.78 3.78 -5.75
CA TRP A 43 -19.08 3.85 -4.46
C TRP A 43 -17.66 3.30 -4.50
N MET A 44 -17.41 2.21 -5.23
CA MET A 44 -16.06 1.66 -5.40
C MET A 44 -15.13 2.59 -6.20
N GLY A 45 -15.68 3.40 -7.11
CA GLY A 45 -14.91 4.34 -7.91
C GLY A 45 -14.36 5.55 -7.15
N ASN A 46 -14.74 5.74 -5.88
CA ASN A 46 -14.32 6.89 -5.06
C ASN A 46 -13.40 6.47 -3.89
N ILE A 47 -12.81 5.28 -3.96
CA ILE A 47 -11.78 4.85 -3.00
C ILE A 47 -10.43 5.28 -3.58
N ASP A 48 -9.75 6.18 -2.87
CA ASP A 48 -8.35 6.48 -3.17
C ASP A 48 -7.55 5.16 -3.16
N SER A 49 -6.80 4.91 -4.22
CA SER A 49 -5.92 3.73 -4.26
C SER A 49 -4.97 3.78 -3.07
N PRO A 50 -4.72 2.65 -2.38
CA PRO A 50 -3.85 2.65 -1.21
C PRO A 50 -2.47 3.16 -1.61
N LYS A 51 -2.10 4.34 -1.11
CA LYS A 51 -0.75 4.88 -1.24
C LYS A 51 0.19 4.00 -0.43
N SER A 52 1.26 3.51 -1.06
CA SER A 52 2.23 2.65 -0.41
C SER A 52 3.64 2.94 -0.90
N ILE A 53 4.63 2.69 -0.06
CA ILE A 53 6.03 2.73 -0.47
C ILE A 53 6.29 1.50 -1.36
N GLY A 54 6.62 1.73 -2.62
CA GLY A 54 6.80 0.66 -3.61
C GLY A 54 8.19 0.05 -3.54
N SER A 55 9.21 0.84 -3.87
CA SER A 55 10.60 0.36 -3.92
C SER A 55 11.51 1.23 -3.06
N VAL A 56 12.45 0.56 -2.38
CA VAL A 56 13.54 1.19 -1.63
C VAL A 56 14.83 0.54 -2.12
N GLU A 57 15.60 1.27 -2.90
CA GLU A 57 16.84 0.81 -3.52
C GLU A 57 18.04 1.51 -2.88
N VAL A 58 19.15 0.79 -2.74
CA VAL A 58 20.41 1.36 -2.26
C VAL A 58 21.30 1.57 -3.49
N VAL A 59 21.52 2.83 -3.83
CA VAL A 59 22.16 3.26 -5.08
C VAL A 59 23.67 3.27 -4.95
N SER A 60 24.17 3.56 -3.75
CA SER A 60 25.58 3.44 -3.41
C SER A 60 25.65 2.99 -1.95
N GLY A 61 26.24 1.83 -1.69
CA GLY A 61 26.20 1.21 -0.37
C GLY A 61 27.31 0.22 -0.07
N ASP A 62 28.35 0.15 -0.91
CA ASP A 62 29.51 -0.69 -0.61
C ASP A 62 30.37 -0.01 0.45
N ILE A 63 30.10 -0.36 1.70
CA ILE A 63 30.91 0.07 2.83
C ILE A 63 32.00 -0.96 3.05
N ILE A 64 33.20 -0.63 2.57
CA ILE A 64 34.41 -1.38 2.86
C ILE A 64 34.91 -0.91 4.23
N LEU A 65 35.06 -1.85 5.17
CA LEU A 65 35.60 -1.57 6.49
C LEU A 65 37.13 -1.59 6.45
N ASP A 66 37.78 -0.67 7.18
CA ASP A 66 39.21 -0.77 7.48
C ASP A 66 39.37 -1.60 8.76
N GLY A 67 39.44 -2.92 8.60
CA GLY A 67 39.31 -3.88 9.71
C GLY A 67 37.86 -4.00 10.17
N ASN A 68 37.58 -3.79 11.47
CA ASN A 68 36.24 -4.02 12.05
C ASN A 68 35.35 -2.78 12.13
N SER A 69 35.80 -1.61 11.68
CA SER A 69 35.02 -0.37 11.79
C SER A 69 35.33 0.63 10.67
N THR A 70 34.36 1.47 10.34
CA THR A 70 34.59 2.66 9.50
C THR A 70 33.94 3.88 10.14
N THR A 71 34.46 5.07 9.85
CA THR A 71 33.93 6.37 10.29
C THR A 71 33.56 7.28 9.12
N ASP A 72 33.71 6.79 7.89
CA ASP A 72 33.45 7.54 6.66
C ASP A 72 32.58 6.74 5.68
N GLY A 73 31.64 5.95 6.22
CA GLY A 73 30.69 5.22 5.39
C GLY A 73 29.74 6.18 4.66
N MET A 74 29.53 5.95 3.37
CA MET A 74 28.55 6.66 2.55
C MET A 74 27.47 5.69 2.10
N ILE A 75 26.19 6.06 2.29
CA ILE A 75 25.05 5.30 1.78
C ILE A 75 24.09 6.27 1.09
N GLU A 76 23.68 5.93 -0.12
CA GLU A 76 22.60 6.61 -0.84
C GLU A 76 21.44 5.65 -1.04
N VAL A 77 20.24 6.08 -0.62
CA VAL A 77 19.00 5.32 -0.74
C VAL A 77 18.03 6.07 -1.64
N TYR A 78 17.46 5.39 -2.62
CA TYR A 78 16.37 5.87 -3.46
C TYR A 78 15.04 5.26 -3.00
N VAL A 79 14.01 6.09 -2.88
CA VAL A 79 12.67 5.67 -2.44
C VAL A 79 11.64 6.09 -3.48
N SER A 80 10.81 5.15 -3.91
CA SER A 80 9.69 5.38 -4.84
C SER A 80 8.36 4.86 -4.29
N ASP A 81 7.27 5.40 -4.82
CA ASP A 81 5.92 4.85 -4.62
C ASP A 81 5.71 3.55 -5.41
N GLN A 82 4.53 2.94 -5.27
CA GLN A 82 4.14 1.74 -6.01
C GLN A 82 4.08 1.92 -7.54
N ASP A 83 3.96 3.16 -8.00
CA ASP A 83 3.84 3.53 -9.42
C ASP A 83 5.22 3.88 -10.04
N GLY A 84 6.28 3.89 -9.23
CA GLY A 84 7.65 4.21 -9.62
C GLY A 84 8.01 5.70 -9.56
N ASN A 85 7.13 6.55 -9.03
CA ASN A 85 7.42 7.97 -8.84
C ASN A 85 8.31 8.17 -7.60
N PRO A 86 9.26 9.12 -7.65
CA PRO A 86 10.12 9.41 -6.51
C PRO A 86 9.32 9.99 -5.34
N LEU A 87 9.55 9.48 -4.14
CA LEU A 87 8.90 9.97 -2.91
C LEU A 87 9.77 10.99 -2.20
N SER A 88 9.33 12.24 -2.17
CA SER A 88 10.00 13.32 -1.44
C SER A 88 9.46 13.45 -0.01
N GLY A 89 10.35 13.68 0.96
CA GLY A 89 10.00 13.86 2.36
C GLY A 89 9.80 12.56 3.16
N ALA A 90 10.08 11.41 2.57
CA ALA A 90 10.11 10.14 3.30
C ALA A 90 11.30 10.14 4.28
N THR A 91 11.09 9.64 5.49
CA THR A 91 12.13 9.52 6.52
C THR A 91 12.78 8.17 6.39
N VAL A 92 14.10 8.16 6.13
CA VAL A 92 14.92 6.96 6.04
C VAL A 92 15.76 6.86 7.31
N VAL A 93 15.72 5.70 7.96
CA VAL A 93 16.47 5.39 9.19
C VAL A 93 17.27 4.11 8.97
N LEU A 94 18.58 4.21 9.18
CA LEU A 94 19.48 3.07 9.11
C LEU A 94 19.58 2.43 10.50
N SER A 95 19.45 1.12 10.56
CA SER A 95 19.61 0.35 11.80
C SER A 95 20.41 -0.93 11.58
N GLY A 96 21.09 -1.40 12.62
CA GLY A 96 21.97 -2.58 12.55
C GLY A 96 23.45 -2.24 12.57
N LEU A 97 24.28 -3.21 12.97
CA LEU A 97 25.76 -3.11 13.06
C LEU A 97 26.30 -1.90 13.84
N GLY A 98 25.52 -1.38 14.79
CA GLY A 98 25.88 -0.18 15.54
C GLY A 98 26.01 1.07 14.68
N VAL A 99 25.35 1.12 13.52
CA VAL A 99 25.36 2.29 12.62
C VAL A 99 24.96 3.54 13.40
N SER A 100 25.81 4.55 13.31
CA SER A 100 25.57 5.86 13.90
C SER A 100 26.03 6.95 12.94
N ASP A 101 25.38 8.10 13.04
CA ASP A 101 25.82 9.31 12.38
C ASP A 101 27.17 9.78 12.96
N LYS A 102 27.85 10.72 12.31
CA LYS A 102 29.14 11.31 12.72
C LYS A 102 29.17 11.79 14.18
N ASN A 103 27.99 12.12 14.73
CA ASN A 103 27.81 12.59 16.10
C ASN A 103 27.43 11.48 17.10
N GLY A 104 27.47 10.20 16.71
CA GLY A 104 27.09 9.06 17.55
C GLY A 104 25.58 8.94 17.79
N LYS A 105 24.75 9.59 16.96
CA LYS A 105 23.28 9.51 17.02
C LYS A 105 22.75 8.51 15.99
N THR A 106 21.45 8.19 16.07
CA THR A 106 20.77 7.39 15.04
C THR A 106 20.93 8.05 13.66
N ALA A 107 21.36 7.30 12.66
CA ALA A 107 21.46 7.78 11.29
C ALA A 107 20.06 7.86 10.66
N TYR A 108 19.54 9.08 10.49
CA TYR A 108 18.29 9.35 9.78
C TYR A 108 18.45 10.50 8.79
N ALA A 109 17.73 10.42 7.67
CA ALA A 109 17.70 11.46 6.64
C ALA A 109 16.32 11.49 5.97
N ASN A 110 15.97 12.64 5.39
CA ASN A 110 14.75 12.79 4.60
C ASN A 110 15.09 12.76 3.11
N THR A 111 14.22 12.15 2.31
CA THR A 111 14.39 12.11 0.86
C THR A 111 14.17 13.48 0.23
N ASP A 112 14.99 13.81 -0.77
CA ASP A 112 14.92 15.05 -1.53
C ASP A 112 13.77 15.06 -2.56
N SER A 113 13.66 16.11 -3.38
CA SER A 113 12.63 16.22 -4.43
C SER A 113 12.72 15.12 -5.51
N LYS A 114 13.84 14.41 -5.58
CA LYS A 114 14.11 13.32 -6.51
C LYS A 114 14.00 11.94 -5.85
N GLY A 115 13.62 11.87 -4.57
CA GLY A 115 13.44 10.62 -3.84
C GLY A 115 14.72 10.04 -3.22
N TYR A 116 15.82 10.80 -3.18
CA TYR A 116 17.10 10.33 -2.66
C TYR A 116 17.36 10.79 -1.23
N ALA A 117 17.83 9.88 -0.38
CA ALA A 117 18.36 10.16 0.95
C ALA A 117 19.85 9.82 0.98
N LYS A 118 20.67 10.78 1.38
CA LYS A 118 22.13 10.65 1.47
C LYS A 118 22.58 10.61 2.92
N PHE A 119 23.48 9.68 3.21
CA PHE A 119 24.13 9.53 4.49
C PHE A 119 25.63 9.59 4.28
N ASP A 120 26.29 10.54 4.96
CA ASP A 120 27.73 10.76 4.88
C ASP A 120 28.35 10.64 6.27
N GLY A 121 29.59 10.14 6.35
CA GLY A 121 30.31 10.06 7.63
C GLY A 121 29.72 9.06 8.61
N LEU A 122 29.13 7.97 8.11
CA LEU A 122 28.55 6.92 8.95
C LEU A 122 29.63 6.17 9.71
N CYS A 123 29.42 6.03 11.02
CA CYS A 123 30.22 5.22 11.90
C CYS A 123 29.59 3.84 12.06
N LEU A 124 30.34 2.79 11.71
CA LEU A 124 29.88 1.40 11.70
C LEU A 124 30.88 0.52 12.44
N THR A 125 30.40 -0.52 13.12
CA THR A 125 31.29 -1.47 13.81
C THR A 125 30.77 -2.89 13.63
N LEU A 126 31.55 -3.70 12.92
CA LEU A 126 31.28 -5.11 12.69
C LEU A 126 31.93 -5.93 13.80
N ARG A 127 31.12 -6.58 14.64
CA ARG A 127 31.61 -7.44 15.74
C ARG A 127 31.41 -8.91 15.42
N GLY A 128 32.52 -9.62 15.17
CA GLY A 128 32.57 -11.09 15.21
C GLY A 128 31.95 -11.84 14.02
N ALA A 129 31.65 -11.16 12.93
CA ALA A 129 31.22 -11.78 11.66
C ALA A 129 31.99 -11.12 10.51
N ASP A 130 32.30 -11.87 9.44
CA ASP A 130 32.95 -11.33 8.23
C ASP A 130 31.96 -10.55 7.34
N ILE A 131 30.65 -10.81 7.53
CA ILE A 131 29.56 -10.16 6.80
C ILE A 131 28.47 -9.75 7.80
N GLY A 132 28.01 -8.50 7.68
CA GLY A 132 26.88 -7.95 8.44
C GLY A 132 25.83 -7.34 7.52
N PHE A 133 24.67 -7.00 8.10
CA PHE A 133 23.60 -6.32 7.37
C PHE A 133 23.12 -5.08 8.11
N ILE A 134 23.05 -3.95 7.40
CA ILE A 134 22.31 -2.76 7.80
C ILE A 134 20.92 -2.88 7.22
N THR A 135 19.92 -2.55 8.02
CA THR A 135 18.51 -2.55 7.65
C THR A 135 18.06 -1.11 7.40
N VAL A 136 17.42 -0.88 6.25
CA VAL A 136 16.94 0.44 5.84
C VAL A 136 15.44 0.51 6.12
N ASN A 137 15.07 1.33 7.09
CA ASN A 137 13.67 1.57 7.46
C ASN A 137 13.24 2.87 6.81
N VAL A 138 12.17 2.86 6.05
CA VAL A 138 11.60 4.05 5.42
C VAL A 138 10.18 4.24 5.91
N SER A 139 9.86 5.44 6.36
CA SER A 139 8.50 5.80 6.79
C SER A 139 8.07 7.13 6.19
N MET A 140 6.80 7.20 5.78
CA MET A 140 6.21 8.44 5.28
C MET A 140 4.75 8.51 5.66
N SER A 141 4.31 9.70 6.08
CA SER A 141 2.90 9.96 6.35
C SER A 141 2.08 9.69 5.07
N GLU A 142 0.92 9.07 5.22
CA GLU A 142 0.04 8.61 4.12
C GLU A 142 0.52 7.41 3.27
N TYR A 143 1.80 7.01 3.31
CA TYR A 143 2.32 5.87 2.52
C TYR A 143 2.73 4.65 3.39
N GLY A 144 2.81 4.83 4.72
CA GLY A 144 3.15 3.76 5.66
C GLY A 144 4.65 3.58 5.88
N GLU A 145 5.06 2.34 6.18
CA GLU A 145 6.44 1.98 6.48
C GLU A 145 6.92 0.83 5.58
N ASN A 146 8.19 0.86 5.18
CA ASN A 146 8.87 -0.20 4.45
C ASN A 146 10.21 -0.50 5.10
N ASN A 147 10.47 -1.79 5.37
CA ASN A 147 11.69 -2.24 6.03
C ASN A 147 12.32 -3.48 5.36
N SER A 148 12.03 -3.66 4.07
CA SER A 148 12.46 -4.85 3.35
C SER A 148 13.90 -4.78 2.85
N THR A 149 14.48 -3.57 2.79
CA THR A 149 15.79 -3.33 2.17
C THR A 149 16.92 -3.48 3.18
N ARG A 150 17.97 -4.19 2.75
CA ARG A 150 19.19 -4.42 3.55
C ARG A 150 20.44 -4.13 2.74
N VAL A 151 21.42 -3.53 3.38
CA VAL A 151 22.76 -3.27 2.83
C VAL A 151 23.72 -4.27 3.47
N ALA A 152 24.46 -5.01 2.66
CA ALA A 152 25.51 -5.89 3.15
C ALA A 152 26.77 -5.08 3.47
N VAL A 153 27.40 -5.38 4.60
CA VAL A 153 28.68 -4.79 5.01
C VAL A 153 29.67 -5.93 5.14
N ILE A 154 30.83 -5.79 4.50
CA ILE A 154 31.85 -6.83 4.44
C ILE A 154 33.15 -6.26 5.03
N SER A 155 33.81 -7.06 5.87
CA SER A 155 35.13 -6.76 6.44
C SER A 155 36.27 -7.34 5.61
#